data_AF-A0A397JT38-F1
#
_entry.id   AF-A0A397JT38-F1
#
_cell.length_a   1.000
_cell.length_b   1.000
_cell.length_c   1.000
_cell.angle_alpha   90.00
_cell.angle_beta   90.00
_cell.angle_gamma   90.00
#
_symmetry.space_group_name_H-M   'P 1'
#
loop_
_entity.id
_entity.type
_entity.pdbx_description
1 polymer ?
#
loop_
_entity_poly.entity_id
_entity_poly.type
_entity_poly.pdbx_seq_one_letter_code
_entity_poly.pdbx_strand_id
1 'polypeptide(L)'
;MEKKIYTGAACKFYKQKWFCEKTSEIIAHLALQCPKPPPPEVHALYFEILNNESFNDNDNQSKITNHVERLTVTDDKQRRYSRALTKFFVTCGVPLWIIENPFFIDYSKQLYSGFQIPKRITLFTTIINVETATVTVIAEMKKKLSNETNLTLGLDEWTSPAG
;
A
#
# COMPACT_ATOMS: atom_id res chain seq x y z
N MET A 1 -11.35 -29.78 -16.60
CA MET A 1 -11.64 -28.84 -17.72
C MET A 1 -12.82 -27.99 -17.29
N GLU A 2 -12.57 -26.83 -16.71
CA GLU A 2 -13.65 -25.89 -16.37
C GLU A 2 -13.92 -24.98 -17.56
N LYS A 3 -15.18 -24.89 -17.98
CA LYS A 3 -15.62 -24.11 -19.13
C LYS A 3 -15.63 -22.63 -18.74
N LYS A 4 -14.69 -21.85 -19.29
CA LYS A 4 -14.79 -20.38 -19.31
C LYS A 4 -16.08 -20.02 -20.08
N ILE A 5 -17.07 -19.45 -19.41
CA ILE A 5 -18.32 -19.03 -20.03
C ILE A 5 -18.08 -17.68 -20.70
N TYR A 6 -17.61 -17.71 -21.94
CA TYR A 6 -17.59 -16.53 -22.80
C TYR A 6 -18.98 -16.37 -23.41
N THR A 7 -19.74 -15.39 -22.92
CA THR A 7 -21.05 -15.04 -23.47
C THR A 7 -20.94 -13.74 -24.23
N GLY A 8 -21.42 -13.74 -25.47
CA GLY A 8 -21.77 -12.50 -26.13
C GLY A 8 -22.88 -11.82 -25.33
N ALA A 9 -22.66 -10.58 -24.93
CA ALA A 9 -23.59 -9.83 -24.09
C ALA A 9 -23.86 -8.46 -24.70
N ALA A 10 -25.05 -7.92 -24.47
CA ALA A 10 -25.36 -6.55 -24.82
C ALA A 10 -25.96 -5.87 -23.59
N CYS A 11 -25.50 -4.66 -23.29
CA CYS A 11 -26.12 -3.88 -22.25
C CYS A 11 -27.54 -3.53 -22.69
N LYS A 12 -28.53 -3.78 -21.84
CA LYS A 12 -29.93 -3.46 -22.13
C LYS A 12 -30.20 -1.96 -22.00
N PHE A 13 -29.44 -1.28 -21.16
CA PHE A 13 -29.65 0.13 -20.82
C PHE A 13 -28.81 1.08 -21.69
N TYR A 14 -27.74 0.57 -22.28
CA TYR A 14 -26.84 1.30 -23.17
C TYR A 14 -26.46 0.44 -24.39
N LYS A 15 -26.18 1.04 -25.55
CA LYS A 15 -25.92 0.31 -26.81
C LYS A 15 -24.56 -0.42 -26.87
N GLN A 16 -23.92 -0.67 -25.73
CA GLN A 16 -22.66 -1.41 -25.68
C GLN A 16 -22.89 -2.90 -25.88
N LYS A 17 -22.06 -3.51 -26.72
CA LYS A 17 -22.10 -4.94 -27.06
C LYS A 17 -20.71 -5.53 -26.86
N TRP A 18 -20.70 -6.77 -26.41
CA TRP A 18 -19.53 -7.57 -26.12
C TRP A 18 -19.62 -8.87 -26.92
N PHE A 19 -18.56 -9.17 -27.67
CA PHE A 19 -18.52 -10.37 -28.51
C PHE A 19 -18.02 -11.61 -27.75
N CYS A 20 -17.06 -11.42 -26.83
CA CYS A 20 -16.56 -12.43 -25.87
C CYS A 20 -15.85 -11.69 -24.73
N GLU A 21 -16.59 -11.23 -23.72
CA GLU A 21 -16.01 -10.46 -22.61
C GLU A 21 -16.16 -11.21 -21.28
N LYS A 22 -15.26 -10.98 -20.31
CA LYS A 22 -15.36 -11.63 -19.01
C LYS A 22 -16.60 -11.11 -18.27
N THR A 23 -17.27 -11.99 -17.54
CA THR A 23 -18.43 -11.61 -16.71
C THR A 23 -18.10 -10.45 -15.75
N SER A 24 -16.87 -10.39 -15.24
CA SER A 24 -16.37 -9.32 -14.38
C SER A 24 -16.44 -7.92 -15.02
N GLU A 25 -16.08 -7.82 -16.30
CA GLU A 25 -16.07 -6.58 -17.07
C GLU A 25 -17.50 -6.12 -17.38
N ILE A 26 -18.41 -7.07 -17.65
CA ILE A 26 -19.84 -6.80 -17.84
C ILE A 26 -20.48 -6.29 -16.53
N ILE A 27 -20.16 -6.93 -15.39
CA ILE A 27 -20.65 -6.50 -14.06
C ILE A 27 -20.11 -5.11 -13.71
N ALA A 28 -18.81 -4.86 -13.92
CA ALA A 28 -18.19 -3.56 -13.69
C ALA A 28 -18.82 -2.45 -14.54
N HIS A 29 -19.15 -2.74 -15.81
CA HIS A 29 -19.89 -1.79 -16.64
C HIS A 29 -21.25 -1.44 -16.02
N LEU A 30 -22.05 -2.45 -15.64
CA LEU A 30 -23.40 -2.22 -15.11
C LEU A 30 -23.41 -1.48 -13.78
N ALA A 31 -22.40 -1.71 -12.93
CA ALA A 31 -22.28 -1.07 -11.62
C ALA A 31 -21.69 0.36 -11.71
N LEU A 32 -20.64 0.57 -12.51
CA LEU A 32 -19.82 1.78 -12.40
C LEU A 32 -19.86 2.69 -13.64
N GLN A 33 -20.05 2.14 -14.83
CA GLN A 33 -19.74 2.84 -16.08
C GLN A 33 -20.96 3.04 -16.99
N CYS A 34 -22.09 2.40 -16.71
CA CYS A 34 -23.27 2.48 -17.55
C CYS A 34 -23.91 3.88 -17.45
N PRO A 35 -24.01 4.65 -18.56
CA PRO A 35 -24.58 6.00 -18.53
C PRO A 35 -26.07 6.04 -18.16
N LYS A 36 -26.76 4.93 -18.34
CA LYS A 36 -28.13 4.71 -17.89
C LYS A 36 -28.11 3.49 -16.97
N PRO A 37 -27.79 3.66 -15.68
CA PRO A 37 -27.66 2.52 -14.79
C PRO A 37 -29.00 1.80 -14.62
N PRO A 38 -28.98 0.51 -14.23
CA PRO A 38 -30.19 -0.23 -13.86
C PRO A 38 -30.96 0.46 -12.72
N PRO A 39 -32.22 0.07 -12.48
CA PRO A 39 -32.97 0.52 -11.30
C PRO A 39 -32.16 0.31 -10.00
N PRO A 40 -32.32 1.18 -8.97
CA PRO A 40 -31.47 1.17 -7.77
C PRO A 40 -31.34 -0.19 -7.08
N GLU A 41 -32.42 -0.97 -7.04
CA GLU A 41 -32.46 -2.32 -6.45
C GLU A 41 -31.52 -3.29 -7.18
N VAL A 42 -31.52 -3.26 -8.50
CA VAL A 42 -30.67 -4.11 -9.35
C VAL A 42 -29.24 -3.59 -9.36
N HIS A 43 -29.07 -2.27 -9.32
CA HIS A 43 -27.77 -1.61 -9.27
C HIS A 43 -27.03 -1.93 -7.95
N ALA A 44 -27.73 -1.95 -6.82
CA ALA A 44 -27.19 -2.35 -5.53
C ALA A 44 -26.70 -3.81 -5.53
N LEU A 45 -27.43 -4.72 -6.18
CA LEU A 45 -27.00 -6.12 -6.34
C LEU A 45 -25.70 -6.23 -7.14
N TYR A 46 -25.57 -5.52 -8.26
CA TYR A 46 -24.32 -5.53 -9.04
C TYR A 46 -23.14 -4.91 -8.28
N PHE A 47 -23.39 -3.87 -7.49
CA PHE A 47 -22.38 -3.31 -6.59
C PHE A 47 -21.96 -4.29 -5.49
N GLU A 48 -22.91 -5.00 -4.89
CA GLU A 48 -22.62 -6.02 -3.88
C GLU A 48 -21.81 -7.17 -4.47
N ILE A 49 -22.16 -7.63 -5.67
CA ILE A 49 -21.39 -8.64 -6.42
C ILE A 49 -19.97 -8.11 -6.68
N LEU A 50 -19.81 -6.86 -7.14
CA LEU A 50 -18.50 -6.26 -7.41
C LEU A 50 -17.64 -6.09 -6.13
N ASN A 51 -18.26 -5.83 -4.99
CA ASN A 51 -17.58 -5.68 -3.70
C ASN A 51 -17.23 -7.02 -3.05
N ASN A 52 -18.03 -8.07 -3.27
CA ASN A 52 -17.87 -9.39 -2.67
C ASN A 52 -17.06 -10.36 -3.55
N GLU A 53 -17.06 -10.18 -4.87
CA GLU A 53 -16.30 -11.01 -5.79
C GLU A 53 -14.85 -10.55 -5.89
N SER A 54 -13.96 -11.29 -5.21
CA SER A 54 -12.65 -11.61 -5.78
C SER A 54 -12.94 -12.38 -7.07
N PHE A 55 -13.00 -11.70 -8.22
CA PHE A 55 -12.95 -12.37 -9.51
C PHE A 55 -11.61 -13.11 -9.57
N ASN A 56 -11.60 -14.36 -9.11
CA ASN A 56 -10.44 -15.21 -9.15
C ASN A 56 -10.17 -15.52 -10.61
N ASP A 57 -9.43 -14.62 -11.26
CA ASP A 57 -8.46 -15.01 -12.26
C ASP A 57 -7.42 -15.87 -11.52
N ASN A 58 -7.79 -17.12 -11.22
CA ASN A 58 -6.85 -18.17 -10.86
C ASN A 58 -6.07 -18.57 -12.13
N ASP A 59 -5.39 -17.61 -12.73
CA ASP A 59 -4.24 -17.86 -13.58
C ASP A 59 -3.01 -17.84 -12.66
N ASN A 60 -2.35 -18.99 -12.63
CA ASN A 60 -1.24 -19.38 -11.77
C ASN A 60 -1.68 -19.91 -10.41
N GLN A 61 -1.78 -21.24 -10.33
CA GLN A 61 -1.30 -21.97 -9.17
C GLN A 61 0.13 -21.46 -8.88
N SER A 62 0.25 -20.40 -8.08
CA SER A 62 1.53 -19.97 -7.56
C SER A 62 2.12 -21.22 -6.90
N LYS A 63 3.27 -21.64 -7.40
CA LYS A 63 4.03 -22.77 -6.89
C LYS A 63 3.97 -22.67 -5.36
N ILE A 64 3.56 -23.74 -4.65
CA ILE A 64 3.27 -23.72 -3.20
C ILE A 64 4.36 -22.96 -2.41
N THR A 65 5.61 -23.00 -2.89
CA THR A 65 6.74 -22.18 -2.44
C THR A 65 6.45 -20.67 -2.33
N ASN A 66 5.78 -20.04 -3.28
CA ASN A 66 5.44 -18.61 -3.24
C ASN A 66 4.41 -18.31 -2.14
N HIS A 67 3.44 -19.21 -1.92
CA HIS A 67 2.46 -19.06 -0.84
C HIS A 67 3.12 -19.25 0.53
N VAL A 68 4.03 -20.24 0.65
CA VAL A 68 4.80 -20.49 1.87
C VAL A 68 5.73 -19.32 2.21
N GLU A 69 6.42 -18.73 1.21
CA GLU A 69 7.24 -17.53 1.41
C GLU A 69 6.44 -16.28 1.78
N ARG A 70 5.14 -16.22 1.46
CA ARG A 70 4.24 -15.13 1.88
C ARG A 70 3.77 -15.29 3.33
N LEU A 71 3.78 -16.52 3.84
CA LEU A 71 3.37 -16.84 5.21
C LEU A 71 4.53 -16.71 6.21
N THR A 72 5.78 -16.96 5.79
CA THR A 72 6.95 -16.91 6.66
C THR A 72 7.83 -15.69 6.37
N VAL A 73 7.63 -14.62 7.15
CA VAL A 73 8.59 -13.51 7.18
C VAL A 73 9.76 -13.90 8.05
N THR A 74 10.95 -14.00 7.46
CA THR A 74 12.19 -14.03 8.24
C THR A 74 12.51 -12.64 8.77
N ASP A 75 13.21 -12.54 9.89
CA ASP A 75 13.61 -11.25 10.50
C ASP A 75 14.31 -10.31 9.51
N ASP A 76 15.08 -10.86 8.57
CA ASP A 76 15.73 -10.09 7.49
C ASP A 76 14.72 -9.43 6.53
N LYS A 77 13.69 -10.17 6.10
CA LYS A 77 12.62 -9.64 5.24
C LYS A 77 11.83 -8.57 6.00
N GLN A 78 11.49 -8.83 7.26
CA GLN A 78 10.80 -7.90 8.16
C GLN A 78 11.57 -6.57 8.28
N ARG A 79 12.88 -6.65 8.51
CA ARG A 79 13.76 -5.48 8.61
C ARG A 79 13.83 -4.70 7.29
N ARG A 80 13.96 -5.39 6.15
CA ARG A 80 14.01 -4.76 4.82
C ARG A 80 12.72 -4.00 4.49
N TYR A 81 11.57 -4.62 4.71
CA TYR A 81 10.28 -3.98 4.48
C TYR A 81 10.06 -2.79 5.41
N SER A 82 10.36 -2.94 6.70
CA SER A 82 10.27 -1.84 7.67
C SER A 82 11.15 -0.66 7.27
N ARG A 83 12.36 -0.92 6.76
CA ARG A 83 13.27 0.12 6.25
C ARG A 83 12.73 0.82 5.01
N ALA A 84 12.24 0.06 4.03
CA ALA A 84 11.64 0.64 2.81
C ALA A 84 10.43 1.52 3.16
N LEU A 85 9.58 1.05 4.08
CA LEU A 85 8.43 1.78 4.57
C LEU A 85 8.84 3.07 5.28
N THR A 86 9.85 3.01 6.15
CA THR A 86 10.41 4.19 6.83
C THR A 86 10.87 5.24 5.82
N LYS A 87 11.62 4.81 4.80
CA LYS A 87 12.09 5.71 3.74
C LYS A 87 10.93 6.39 3.04
N PHE A 88 9.91 5.64 2.62
CA PHE A 88 8.71 6.21 2.00
C PHE A 88 8.05 7.26 2.89
N PHE A 89 7.83 6.97 4.18
CA PHE A 89 7.19 7.91 5.09
C PHE A 89 8.00 9.21 5.24
N VAL A 90 9.32 9.10 5.38
CA VAL A 90 10.21 10.25 5.53
C VAL A 90 10.34 11.04 4.23
N THR A 91 10.62 10.38 3.10
CA THR A 91 10.89 11.07 1.82
C THR A 91 9.65 11.68 1.20
N CYS A 92 8.48 11.09 1.44
CA CYS A 92 7.21 11.59 0.92
C CYS A 92 6.46 12.46 1.94
N GLY A 93 7.03 12.76 3.11
CA GLY A 93 6.39 13.59 4.13
C GLY A 93 5.09 13.01 4.67
N VAL A 94 4.95 11.68 4.66
CA VAL A 94 3.73 11.01 5.13
C VAL A 94 3.70 11.06 6.65
N PRO A 95 2.61 11.58 7.27
CA PRO A 95 2.51 11.61 8.72
C PRO A 95 2.65 10.21 9.34
N LEU A 96 3.54 10.07 10.32
CA LEU A 96 3.82 8.77 10.94
C LEU A 96 2.61 8.16 11.66
N TRP A 97 1.57 8.95 11.99
CA TRP A 97 0.33 8.41 12.56
C TRP A 97 -0.39 7.45 11.60
N ILE A 98 -0.12 7.53 10.28
CA ILE A 98 -0.82 6.73 9.27
C ILE A 98 -0.45 5.26 9.41
N ILE A 99 0.75 4.96 9.93
CA ILE A 99 1.23 3.59 10.14
C ILE A 99 0.33 2.78 11.09
N GLU A 100 -0.40 3.45 11.99
CA GLU A 100 -1.31 2.85 12.96
C GLU A 100 -2.78 2.98 12.55
N ASN A 101 -3.07 3.57 11.38
CA ASN A 101 -4.42 3.68 10.88
C ASN A 101 -4.97 2.29 10.50
N PRO A 102 -6.18 1.91 10.95
CA PRO A 102 -6.76 0.58 10.66
C PRO A 102 -6.82 0.23 9.17
N PHE A 103 -7.13 1.19 8.29
CA PHE A 103 -7.19 0.97 6.84
C PHE A 103 -5.79 0.72 6.25
N PHE A 104 -4.78 1.42 6.77
CA PHE A 104 -3.39 1.19 6.36
C PHE A 104 -2.88 -0.18 6.84
N ILE A 105 -3.29 -0.59 8.05
CA ILE A 105 -2.97 -1.92 8.58
C ILE A 105 -3.62 -3.00 7.71
N ASP A 106 -4.89 -2.83 7.37
CA ASP A 106 -5.61 -3.78 6.52
C ASP A 106 -5.01 -3.87 5.12
N TYR A 107 -4.76 -2.72 4.47
CA TYR A 107 -4.05 -2.64 3.19
C TYR A 107 -2.73 -3.41 3.21
N SER A 108 -1.90 -3.18 4.24
CA SER A 108 -0.59 -3.83 4.38
C SER A 108 -0.73 -5.35 4.56
N LYS A 109 -1.74 -5.82 5.30
CA LYS A 109 -2.02 -7.25 5.48
C LYS A 109 -2.52 -7.91 4.20
N GLN A 110 -3.33 -7.21 3.40
CA GLN A 110 -3.78 -7.69 2.10
C GLN A 110 -2.60 -7.87 1.12
N LEU A 111 -1.65 -6.94 1.14
CA LEU A 111 -0.42 -7.08 0.37
C LEU A 111 0.44 -8.24 0.86
N TYR A 112 0.64 -8.34 2.17
CA TYR A 112 1.50 -9.35 2.76
C TYR A 112 1.04 -9.73 4.18
N SER A 113 0.43 -10.91 4.31
CA SER A 113 -0.25 -11.34 5.55
C SER A 113 0.69 -11.62 6.73
N GLY A 114 1.95 -11.97 6.48
CA GLY A 114 2.94 -12.24 7.54
C GLY A 114 3.72 -11.02 8.03
N PHE A 115 3.54 -9.85 7.40
CA PHE A 115 4.34 -8.66 7.68
C PHE A 115 3.79 -7.96 8.90
N GLN A 116 4.64 -7.77 9.90
CA GLN A 116 4.26 -7.02 11.09
C GLN A 116 4.56 -5.53 10.85
N ILE A 117 3.55 -4.70 10.87
CA ILE A 117 3.77 -3.27 10.66
C ILE A 117 4.50 -2.71 11.88
N PRO A 118 5.64 -2.02 11.70
CA PRO A 118 6.35 -1.40 12.81
C PRO A 118 5.47 -0.34 13.46
N LYS A 119 5.45 -0.28 14.79
CA LYS A 119 4.74 0.77 15.52
C LYS A 119 5.37 2.13 15.26
N ARG A 120 4.59 3.21 15.43
CA ARG A 120 5.06 4.59 15.25
C ARG A 120 6.31 4.88 16.08
N ILE A 121 6.31 4.43 17.33
CA ILE A 121 7.45 4.61 18.24
C ILE A 121 8.68 3.90 17.68
N THR A 122 8.58 2.62 17.32
CA THR A 122 9.68 1.83 16.76
C THR A 122 10.24 2.44 15.47
N LEU A 123 9.36 2.95 14.61
CA LEU A 123 9.74 3.70 13.41
C LEU A 123 10.58 4.93 13.74
N PHE A 124 10.10 5.75 14.66
CA PHE A 124 10.72 7.01 15.06
C PHE A 124 12.00 6.82 15.86
N THR A 125 11.97 5.98 16.90
CA THR A 125 13.07 5.87 17.88
C THR A 125 14.14 4.88 17.48
N THR A 126 13.82 3.91 16.64
CA THR A 126 14.73 2.79 16.37
C THR A 126 15.13 2.78 14.92
N ILE A 127 14.19 2.78 13.97
CA ILE A 127 14.55 2.67 12.56
C ILE A 127 15.12 3.97 12.03
N ILE A 128 14.46 5.11 12.27
CA ILE A 128 15.02 6.42 11.91
C ILE A 128 16.36 6.62 12.61
N ASN A 129 16.46 6.34 13.90
CA ASN A 129 17.71 6.48 14.64
C ASN A 129 18.81 5.49 14.22
N VAL A 130 18.49 4.33 13.64
CA VAL A 130 19.48 3.40 13.07
C VAL A 130 19.86 3.79 11.64
N GLU A 131 18.95 4.40 10.87
CA GLU A 131 19.23 4.95 9.53
C GLU A 131 19.96 6.30 9.59
N THR A 132 19.70 7.14 10.59
CA THR A 132 20.56 8.28 10.92
C THR A 132 21.81 7.79 11.65
N ALA A 133 21.64 6.76 12.51
CA ALA A 133 22.54 5.73 13.09
C ALA A 133 23.64 5.18 12.18
N THR A 134 23.37 5.09 10.88
CA THR A 134 24.38 5.13 9.81
C THR A 134 24.97 6.55 9.71
N VAL A 135 25.42 6.95 10.89
CA VAL A 135 26.12 8.08 11.45
C VAL A 135 27.48 8.22 10.78
N THR A 136 27.71 7.69 9.58
CA THR A 136 28.92 8.07 8.81
C THR A 136 28.91 9.57 8.58
N VAL A 137 27.75 10.13 8.21
CA VAL A 137 27.58 11.58 8.11
C VAL A 137 27.68 12.26 9.48
N ILE A 138 26.99 11.78 10.51
CA ILE A 138 27.03 12.43 11.84
C ILE A 138 28.41 12.30 12.52
N ALA A 139 29.10 11.17 12.38
CA ALA A 139 30.45 10.96 12.91
C ALA A 139 31.50 11.70 12.08
N GLU A 140 31.38 11.75 10.76
CA GLU A 140 32.24 12.59 9.91
C GLU A 140 31.99 14.08 10.17
N MET A 141 30.73 14.50 10.35
CA MET A 141 30.39 15.86 10.72
C MET A 141 30.91 16.18 12.12
N LYS A 142 30.75 15.29 13.10
CA LYS A 142 31.35 15.45 14.44
C LYS A 142 32.87 15.52 14.39
N LYS A 143 33.52 14.70 13.55
CA LYS A 143 34.98 14.72 13.33
C LYS A 143 35.46 15.98 12.62
N LYS A 144 34.69 16.50 11.66
CA LYS A 144 34.97 17.78 10.98
C LYS A 144 34.76 18.95 11.95
N LEU A 145 33.66 18.96 12.69
CA LEU A 145 33.37 19.97 13.73
C LEU A 145 34.43 19.99 14.83
N SER A 146 34.93 18.84 15.27
CA SER A 146 35.93 18.78 16.35
C SER A 146 37.28 19.40 15.98
N ASN A 147 37.55 19.59 14.70
CA ASN A 147 38.79 20.21 14.21
C ASN A 147 38.66 21.72 13.97
N GLU A 148 37.43 22.26 14.02
CA GLU A 148 37.16 23.68 13.78
C GLU A 148 37.05 24.45 15.11
N THR A 149 37.63 25.65 15.17
CA THR A 149 37.73 26.44 16.41
C THR A 149 36.82 27.67 16.43
N ASN A 150 36.30 28.11 15.27
CA ASN A 150 35.54 29.35 15.11
C ASN A 150 34.12 29.10 14.56
N LEU A 151 33.40 28.17 15.17
CA LEU A 151 32.01 27.87 14.78
C LEU A 151 31.05 28.83 15.48
N THR A 152 30.14 29.41 14.72
CA THR A 152 29.04 30.25 15.25
C THR A 152 27.71 29.63 14.86
N LEU A 153 26.84 29.43 15.85
CA LEU A 153 25.47 28.94 15.61
C LEU A 153 24.58 30.13 15.26
N GLY A 154 24.03 30.14 14.04
CA GLY A 154 22.94 31.04 13.67
C GLY A 154 21.62 30.44 14.12
N LEU A 155 20.95 31.09 15.07
CA LEU A 155 19.54 30.79 15.35
C LEU A 155 18.72 31.54 14.32
N ASP A 156 18.07 30.83 13.40
CA ASP A 156 17.04 31.41 12.55
C ASP A 156 15.72 31.50 13.33
N GLU A 157 15.00 32.61 13.18
CA GLU A 157 13.74 32.90 13.90
C GLU A 157 12.57 31.99 13.47
N TRP A 158 12.84 30.87 12.80
CA TRP A 158 11.85 29.86 12.41
C TRP A 158 11.48 28.88 13.54
N THR A 159 12.20 28.88 14.66
CA THR A 159 11.75 28.25 15.91
C THR A 159 10.78 29.18 16.62
N SER A 160 9.50 29.11 16.26
CA SER A 160 8.46 29.91 16.89
C SER A 160 8.36 29.63 18.40
N PRO A 161 8.03 30.62 19.26
CA PRO A 161 7.72 30.39 20.67
C PRO A 161 6.40 29.63 20.90
N ALA A 162 5.69 29.24 19.84
CA ALA A 162 4.38 28.63 19.89
C ALA A 162 4.44 27.12 19.58
N GLY A 163 5.20 26.36 20.38
CA GLY A 163 5.01 24.91 20.60
C GLY A 163 5.40 23.98 19.46
#